data_AF-A0A7C4JMF4-F1
#
_entry.id   AF-A0A7C4JMF4-F1
#
_cell.length_a   1.000
_cell.length_b   1.000
_cell.length_c   1.000
_cell.angle_alpha   90.00
_cell.angle_beta   90.00
_cell.angle_gamma   90.00
#
_symmetry.space_group_name_H-M   'P 1'
#
loop_
_entity.id
_entity.type
_entity.pdbx_description
1 polymer ?
#
loop_
_entity_poly.entity_id
_entity_poly.type
_entity_poly.pdbx_seq_one_letter_code
_entity_poly.pdbx_strand_id
1 'polypeptide(L)'
;MRRRPSIQEIVSSLLMDEGFYEISRDNESTFMDSQIVFSDGRREVAVNILTEDSCNSKSIIHEALIETQKLQSKYDAVILALPRRYSKIIDENVLLRYGIGLIIYDMMGAEEVLPPKFAGSRKENKENIQGNVQNVSLTEAALLRSEMSRILRILEELEARLDRLEKEQKILSSKISELEKARSYTIVEQKIINPIKKSMKENKNDEGV
;
A
#
# COMPACT_ATOMS: atom_id res chain seq x y z
N MET A 1 6.62 20.59 -4.86
CA MET A 1 5.46 20.76 -5.76
C MET A 1 4.60 19.52 -5.64
N ARG A 2 3.40 19.60 -5.04
CA ARG A 2 2.45 18.47 -5.06
C ARG A 2 1.86 18.41 -6.47
N ARG A 3 2.08 17.31 -7.19
CA ARG A 3 1.38 17.06 -8.45
C ARG A 3 -0.12 17.02 -8.14
N ARG A 4 -0.95 17.69 -8.94
CA ARG A 4 -2.40 17.51 -8.84
C ARG A 4 -2.70 16.07 -9.27
N PRO A 5 -3.44 15.30 -8.47
CA PRO A 5 -3.79 13.93 -8.84
C PRO A 5 -4.60 13.95 -10.15
N SER A 6 -4.35 12.97 -11.00
CA SER A 6 -5.14 12.81 -12.23
C SER A 6 -6.56 12.35 -11.88
N ILE A 7 -7.54 12.63 -12.74
CA ILE A 7 -8.93 12.19 -12.54
C ILE A 7 -8.98 10.67 -12.38
N GLN A 8 -8.19 9.96 -13.17
CA GLN A 8 -8.04 8.51 -13.10
C GLN A 8 -7.53 8.08 -11.73
N GLU A 9 -6.50 8.74 -11.18
CA GLU A 9 -6.00 8.44 -9.83
C GLU A 9 -7.05 8.68 -8.74
N ILE A 10 -7.87 9.73 -8.86
CA ILE A 10 -8.94 10.05 -7.91
C ILE A 10 -10.01 8.95 -7.92
N VAL A 11 -10.41 8.48 -9.11
CA VAL A 11 -11.39 7.39 -9.24
C VAL A 11 -10.78 6.06 -8.80
N SER A 12 -9.52 5.79 -9.17
CA SER A 12 -8.80 4.59 -8.76
C SER A 12 -8.63 4.51 -7.24
N SER A 13 -8.36 5.62 -6.56
CA SER A 13 -8.18 5.59 -5.09
C SER A 13 -9.44 5.11 -4.37
N LEU A 14 -10.63 5.48 -4.86
CA LEU A 14 -11.90 5.06 -4.25
C LEU A 14 -12.04 3.53 -4.26
N LEU A 15 -11.77 2.90 -5.40
CA LEU A 15 -11.90 1.44 -5.55
C LEU A 15 -10.75 0.67 -4.89
N MET A 16 -9.56 1.28 -4.82
CA MET A 16 -8.44 0.73 -4.05
C MET A 16 -8.74 0.70 -2.56
N ASP A 17 -9.39 1.73 -2.02
CA ASP A 17 -9.84 1.78 -0.63
C ASP A 17 -10.90 0.70 -0.33
N GLU A 18 -11.70 0.31 -1.32
CA GLU A 18 -12.65 -0.81 -1.24
C GLU A 18 -11.99 -2.19 -1.40
N GLY A 19 -10.69 -2.25 -1.71
CA GLY A 19 -9.91 -3.49 -1.80
C GLY A 19 -9.75 -4.06 -3.21
N PHE A 20 -10.07 -3.29 -4.25
CA PHE A 20 -9.78 -3.68 -5.63
C PHE A 20 -8.40 -3.19 -6.09
N TYR A 21 -7.78 -3.90 -7.04
CA TYR A 21 -6.56 -3.44 -7.71
C TYR A 21 -6.76 -3.32 -9.22
N GLU A 22 -6.05 -2.40 -9.84
CA GLU A 22 -6.11 -2.13 -11.29
C GLU A 22 -5.39 -3.24 -12.07
N ILE A 23 -6.07 -3.84 -13.06
CA ILE A 23 -5.49 -4.86 -13.96
C ILE A 23 -5.15 -4.28 -15.33
N SER A 24 -6.03 -3.44 -15.87
CA SER A 24 -5.84 -2.86 -17.19
C SER A 24 -6.39 -1.45 -17.27
N ARG A 25 -5.75 -0.66 -18.12
CA ARG A 25 -6.14 0.71 -18.44
C ARG A 25 -6.10 0.88 -19.95
N ASP A 26 -7.27 1.10 -20.53
CA ASP A 26 -7.41 1.45 -21.94
C ASP A 26 -7.80 2.92 -22.05
N ASN A 27 -7.04 3.67 -22.83
CA ASN A 27 -7.30 5.08 -23.11
C ASN A 27 -7.88 5.30 -24.52
N GLU A 28 -8.32 4.23 -25.20
CA GLU A 28 -8.72 4.26 -26.61
C GLU A 28 -10.18 3.85 -26.82
N SER A 29 -11.11 4.60 -26.24
CA SER A 29 -12.53 4.51 -26.61
C SER A 29 -12.99 5.82 -27.25
N THR A 30 -13.71 5.74 -28.37
CA THR A 30 -14.16 6.93 -29.14
C THR A 30 -15.07 7.85 -28.34
N PHE A 31 -15.75 7.33 -27.32
CA PHE A 31 -16.75 8.07 -26.52
C PHE A 31 -16.38 8.16 -25.03
N MET A 32 -15.22 7.64 -24.63
CA MET A 32 -14.75 7.70 -23.24
C MET A 32 -13.25 7.96 -23.20
N ASP A 33 -12.83 8.77 -22.24
CA ASP A 33 -11.45 9.22 -22.18
C ASP A 33 -10.55 8.15 -21.53
N SER A 34 -11.10 7.33 -20.64
CA SER A 34 -10.38 6.24 -20.01
C SER A 34 -11.33 5.14 -19.54
N GLN A 35 -10.95 3.90 -19.79
CA GLN A 35 -11.55 2.70 -19.20
C GLN A 35 -10.52 2.05 -18.29
N ILE A 36 -10.90 1.80 -17.05
CA ILE A 36 -10.06 1.13 -16.06
C ILE A 36 -10.77 -0.13 -15.59
N VAL A 37 -10.07 -1.26 -15.58
CA VAL A 37 -10.59 -2.53 -15.07
C VAL A 37 -9.92 -2.84 -13.74
N PHE A 38 -10.75 -3.13 -12.75
CA PHE A 38 -10.36 -3.45 -11.39
C PHE A 38 -10.74 -4.89 -11.04
N SER A 39 -9.98 -5.53 -10.16
CA SER A 39 -10.32 -6.86 -9.62
C SER A 39 -9.99 -7.00 -8.15
N ASP A 40 -10.79 -7.80 -7.44
CA ASP A 40 -10.52 -8.26 -6.07
C ASP A 40 -9.94 -9.70 -6.06
N GLY A 41 -9.59 -10.24 -7.24
CA GLY A 41 -9.17 -11.63 -7.45
C GLY A 41 -10.33 -12.63 -7.60
N ARG A 42 -11.58 -12.21 -7.36
CA ARG A 42 -12.80 -13.03 -7.57
C ARG A 42 -13.78 -12.39 -8.54
N ARG A 43 -13.85 -11.06 -8.55
CA ARG A 43 -14.78 -10.26 -9.34
C ARG A 43 -14.00 -9.20 -10.10
N GLU A 44 -14.44 -8.92 -11.30
CA GLU A 44 -13.90 -7.86 -12.14
C GLU A 44 -14.92 -6.74 -12.32
N VAL A 45 -14.47 -5.50 -12.14
CA VAL A 45 -15.28 -4.28 -12.27
C VAL A 45 -14.68 -3.39 -13.34
N ALA A 46 -15.45 -3.06 -14.35
CA ALA A 46 -15.05 -2.08 -15.35
C ALA A 46 -15.57 -0.69 -14.99
N VAL A 47 -14.69 0.30 -15.03
CA VAL A 47 -14.99 1.69 -14.72
C VAL A 47 -14.69 2.52 -15.95
N ASN A 48 -15.73 3.18 -16.43
CA ASN A 48 -15.65 4.06 -17.57
C ASN A 48 -15.64 5.51 -17.11
N ILE A 49 -14.60 6.25 -17.47
CA ILE A 49 -14.38 7.63 -17.00
C ILE A 49 -14.65 8.59 -18.16
N LEU A 50 -15.56 9.53 -17.92
CA LEU A 50 -15.81 10.66 -18.80
C LEU A 50 -15.21 11.92 -18.19
N THR A 51 -14.39 12.65 -18.93
CA THR A 51 -13.87 13.97 -18.56
C THR A 51 -14.88 15.08 -18.81
N GLU A 52 -14.60 16.28 -18.27
CA GLU A 52 -15.44 17.46 -18.49
C GLU A 52 -15.56 17.83 -19.98
N ASP A 53 -14.49 17.63 -20.76
CA ASP A 53 -14.44 17.98 -22.18
C ASP A 53 -15.37 17.08 -23.01
N SER A 54 -15.41 15.79 -22.67
CA SER A 54 -16.26 14.78 -23.31
C SER A 54 -17.73 14.86 -22.87
N CYS A 55 -18.01 15.39 -21.66
CA CYS A 55 -19.37 15.57 -21.15
C CYS A 55 -20.11 16.80 -21.70
N ASN A 56 -19.51 17.57 -22.61
CA ASN A 56 -20.10 18.80 -23.15
C ASN A 56 -21.42 18.58 -23.92
N SER A 57 -21.71 17.35 -24.36
CA SER A 57 -22.98 17.01 -24.99
C SER A 57 -23.70 15.88 -24.24
N LYS A 58 -25.03 16.02 -24.11
CA LYS A 58 -25.88 14.96 -23.54
C LYS A 58 -25.81 13.66 -24.35
N SER A 59 -25.62 13.77 -25.66
CA SER A 59 -25.50 12.62 -26.56
C SER A 59 -24.33 11.71 -26.18
N ILE A 60 -23.16 12.29 -25.90
CA ILE A 60 -21.97 11.51 -25.50
C ILE A 60 -22.22 10.79 -24.19
N ILE A 61 -22.86 11.43 -23.21
CA ILE A 61 -23.19 10.79 -21.92
C ILE A 61 -24.12 9.59 -22.13
N HIS A 62 -25.11 9.70 -23.03
CA HIS A 62 -26.01 8.58 -23.35
C HIS A 62 -25.30 7.46 -24.12
N GLU A 63 -24.44 7.80 -25.08
CA GLU A 63 -23.61 6.83 -25.81
C GLU A 63 -22.68 6.09 -24.86
N ALA A 64 -22.01 6.81 -23.97
CA ALA A 64 -21.18 6.28 -22.92
C ALA A 64 -21.94 5.31 -22.00
N LEU A 65 -23.20 5.62 -21.67
CA LEU A 65 -24.05 4.74 -20.88
C LEU A 65 -24.37 3.44 -21.63
N ILE A 66 -24.64 3.51 -22.94
CA ILE A 66 -24.85 2.32 -23.79
C ILE A 66 -23.57 1.47 -23.86
N GLU A 67 -22.40 2.09 -24.02
CA GLU A 67 -21.12 1.37 -24.03
C GLU A 67 -20.84 0.71 -22.68
N THR A 68 -21.07 1.43 -21.59
CA THR A 68 -20.97 0.92 -20.22
C THR A 68 -21.89 -0.29 -20.01
N GLN A 69 -23.12 -0.22 -20.50
CA GLN A 69 -24.04 -1.35 -20.43
C GLN A 69 -23.53 -2.57 -21.20
N LYS A 70 -22.92 -2.40 -22.38
CA LYS A 70 -22.37 -3.53 -23.16
C LYS A 70 -21.28 -4.29 -22.38
N LEU A 71 -20.54 -3.61 -21.51
CA LEU A 71 -19.48 -4.19 -20.70
C LEU A 71 -20.01 -5.12 -19.60
N GLN A 72 -21.29 -5.05 -19.23
CA GLN A 72 -21.88 -5.97 -18.26
C GLN A 72 -21.88 -7.43 -18.74
N SER A 73 -21.73 -7.67 -20.04
CA SER A 73 -21.50 -9.01 -20.58
C SER A 73 -20.09 -9.54 -20.30
N LYS A 74 -19.12 -8.62 -20.13
CA LYS A 74 -17.67 -8.89 -20.01
C LYS A 74 -17.13 -8.77 -18.59
N TYR A 75 -17.80 -8.07 -17.69
CA TYR A 75 -17.35 -7.85 -16.31
C TYR A 75 -18.49 -8.13 -15.33
N ASP A 76 -18.15 -8.41 -14.07
CA ASP A 76 -19.14 -8.77 -13.05
C ASP A 76 -19.95 -7.56 -12.58
N ALA A 77 -19.34 -6.38 -12.65
CA ALA A 77 -19.99 -5.10 -12.41
C ALA A 77 -19.41 -4.04 -13.35
N VAL A 78 -20.19 -3.02 -13.63
CA VAL A 78 -19.74 -1.88 -14.42
C VAL A 78 -20.18 -0.59 -13.77
N ILE A 79 -19.28 0.38 -13.77
CA ILE A 79 -19.45 1.69 -13.17
C ILE A 79 -19.19 2.75 -14.24
N LEU A 80 -20.01 3.79 -14.23
CA LEU A 80 -19.80 5.00 -15.00
C LEU A 80 -19.34 6.13 -14.05
N ALA A 81 -18.21 6.75 -14.37
CA ALA A 81 -17.63 7.86 -13.62
C ALA A 81 -17.80 9.17 -14.40
N LEU A 82 -18.41 10.18 -13.77
CA LEU A 82 -18.71 11.49 -14.38
C LEU A 82 -18.27 12.65 -13.49
N PRO A 83 -18.01 13.83 -14.09
CA PRO A 83 -17.84 15.05 -13.33
C PRO A 83 -19.14 15.46 -12.63
N ARG A 84 -19.01 15.97 -11.40
CA ARG A 84 -20.14 16.38 -10.54
C ARG A 84 -21.14 17.34 -11.18
N ARG A 85 -20.69 18.18 -12.10
CA ARG A 85 -21.56 19.15 -12.80
C ARG A 85 -22.60 18.48 -13.69
N TYR A 86 -22.33 17.26 -14.16
CA TYR A 86 -23.16 16.56 -15.15
C TYR A 86 -24.00 15.44 -14.56
N SER A 87 -23.95 15.21 -13.26
CA SER A 87 -24.71 14.12 -12.60
C SER A 87 -26.21 14.21 -12.80
N LYS A 88 -26.77 15.42 -12.82
CA LYS A 88 -28.20 15.69 -13.03
C LYS A 88 -28.71 15.32 -14.44
N ILE A 89 -27.81 15.06 -15.39
CA ILE A 89 -28.19 14.66 -16.75
C ILE A 89 -28.61 13.19 -16.78
N ILE A 90 -28.10 12.38 -15.85
CA ILE A 90 -28.39 10.95 -15.78
C ILE A 90 -29.50 10.70 -14.77
N ASP A 91 -30.48 9.90 -15.18
CA ASP A 91 -31.53 9.42 -14.29
C ASP A 91 -31.02 8.20 -13.51
N GLU A 92 -30.89 8.34 -12.19
CA GLU A 92 -30.46 7.28 -11.27
C GLU A 92 -31.35 6.03 -11.38
N ASN A 93 -32.64 6.19 -11.70
CA ASN A 93 -33.56 5.05 -11.85
C ASN A 93 -33.20 4.18 -13.07
N VAL A 94 -32.66 4.81 -14.12
CA VAL A 94 -32.19 4.09 -15.31
C VAL A 94 -30.96 3.26 -14.94
N LEU A 95 -30.00 3.86 -14.24
CA LEU A 95 -28.80 3.15 -13.79
C LEU A 95 -29.14 1.97 -12.86
N LEU A 96 -30.03 2.19 -11.89
CA LEU A 96 -30.55 1.14 -11.01
C LEU A 96 -31.20 -0.02 -11.76
N ARG A 97 -32.05 0.30 -12.75
CA ARG A 97 -32.74 -0.70 -13.57
C ARG A 97 -31.76 -1.57 -14.34
N TYR A 98 -30.70 -0.98 -14.88
CA TYR A 98 -29.67 -1.70 -15.61
C TYR A 98 -28.55 -2.22 -14.72
N GLY A 99 -28.52 -1.89 -13.42
CA GLY A 99 -27.49 -2.33 -12.49
C GLY A 99 -26.12 -1.68 -12.72
N ILE A 100 -26.09 -0.51 -13.34
CA ILE A 100 -24.86 0.26 -13.59
C ILE A 100 -24.55 1.10 -12.35
N GLY A 101 -23.32 1.05 -11.86
CA GLY A 101 -22.86 1.91 -10.76
C GLY A 101 -22.55 3.32 -11.24
N LEU A 102 -22.60 4.28 -10.32
CA LEU A 102 -22.31 5.69 -10.59
C LEU A 102 -21.28 6.22 -9.62
N ILE A 103 -20.15 6.67 -10.16
CA ILE A 103 -19.17 7.47 -9.43
C ILE A 103 -19.26 8.91 -9.94
N ILE A 104 -19.33 9.84 -9.01
CA ILE A 104 -19.17 11.26 -9.30
C ILE A 104 -17.80 11.69 -8.81
N TYR A 105 -17.08 12.46 -9.62
CA TYR A 105 -15.81 13.02 -9.19
C TYR A 105 -15.74 14.52 -9.39
N ASP A 106 -14.83 15.14 -8.65
CA ASP A 106 -14.40 16.53 -8.78
C ASP A 106 -12.90 16.61 -8.39
N MET A 107 -12.31 17.79 -8.48
CA MET A 107 -10.92 18.06 -8.09
C MET A 107 -10.62 17.75 -6.61
N MET A 108 -11.66 17.59 -5.78
CA MET A 108 -11.54 17.27 -4.35
C MET A 108 -11.57 15.77 -4.05
N GLY A 109 -12.11 14.93 -4.93
CA GLY A 109 -12.32 13.51 -4.65
C GLY A 109 -13.37 12.87 -5.56
N ALA A 110 -13.48 11.54 -5.46
CA ALA A 110 -14.55 10.74 -6.06
C ALA A 110 -15.49 10.22 -4.97
N GLU A 111 -16.77 10.14 -5.29
CA GLU A 111 -17.84 9.66 -4.42
C GLU A 111 -18.69 8.66 -5.20
N GLU A 112 -18.94 7.50 -4.60
CA GLU A 112 -19.90 6.54 -5.12
C GLU A 112 -21.31 7.03 -4.79
N VAL A 113 -22.08 7.36 -5.83
CA VAL A 113 -23.48 7.78 -5.68
C VAL A 113 -24.42 6.60 -5.81
N LEU A 114 -24.05 5.63 -6.65
CA LEU A 114 -24.85 4.44 -6.85
C LEU A 114 -23.97 3.20 -6.93
N PRO A 115 -24.19 2.19 -6.06
CA PRO A 115 -23.40 0.98 -6.13
C PRO A 115 -23.77 0.15 -7.36
N PRO A 116 -22.78 -0.45 -8.05
CA PRO A 116 -23.06 -1.33 -9.17
C PRO A 116 -23.73 -2.61 -8.70
N LYS A 117 -24.62 -3.16 -9.54
CA LYS A 117 -25.20 -4.46 -9.28
C LYS A 117 -24.27 -5.54 -9.83
N PHE A 118 -23.64 -6.29 -8.94
CA PHE A 118 -22.88 -7.46 -9.34
C PHE A 118 -23.81 -8.49 -9.98
N ALA A 119 -23.46 -8.95 -11.18
CA ALA A 119 -24.12 -10.07 -11.81
C ALA A 119 -23.92 -11.29 -10.90
N GLY A 120 -25.00 -11.75 -10.27
CA GLY A 120 -24.99 -12.92 -9.40
C GLY A 120 -24.51 -14.12 -10.20
N SER A 121 -23.32 -14.62 -9.85
CA SER A 121 -22.66 -15.78 -10.43
C SER A 121 -22.72 -15.81 -11.94
N ARG A 122 -21.70 -15.22 -12.59
CA ARG A 122 -21.32 -15.60 -13.95
C ARG A 122 -21.43 -17.11 -14.05
N LYS A 123 -22.42 -17.60 -14.82
CA LYS A 123 -22.37 -18.96 -15.32
C LYS A 123 -21.03 -19.04 -16.01
N GLU A 124 -20.18 -19.85 -15.42
CA GLU A 124 -18.87 -20.21 -15.88
C GLU A 124 -18.92 -20.43 -17.40
N ASN A 125 -18.53 -19.42 -18.18
CA ASN A 125 -18.07 -19.64 -19.55
C ASN A 125 -16.69 -20.29 -19.43
N LYS A 126 -16.72 -21.54 -18.95
CA LYS A 126 -15.59 -22.41 -18.66
C LYS A 126 -14.99 -23.02 -19.92
N GLU A 127 -15.55 -22.76 -21.09
CA GLU A 127 -15.19 -23.55 -22.28
C GLU A 127 -13.93 -23.10 -23.02
N ASN A 128 -13.30 -21.96 -22.68
CA ASN A 128 -12.05 -21.55 -23.35
C ASN A 128 -10.87 -21.18 -22.42
N ILE A 129 -11.00 -21.34 -21.10
CA ILE A 129 -9.92 -21.02 -20.13
C ILE A 129 -9.48 -22.25 -19.31
N GLN A 130 -10.26 -23.34 -19.31
CA GLN A 130 -9.97 -24.54 -18.51
C GLN A 130 -8.72 -25.34 -18.93
N GLY A 131 -8.16 -25.10 -20.13
CA GLY A 131 -6.94 -25.79 -20.56
C GLY A 131 -5.65 -25.29 -19.91
N ASN A 132 -5.56 -24.00 -19.55
CA ASN A 132 -4.30 -23.38 -19.16
C ASN A 132 -4.28 -22.74 -17.76
N VAL A 133 -5.42 -22.31 -17.19
CA VAL A 133 -5.40 -21.60 -15.89
C VAL A 133 -5.35 -22.56 -14.70
N GLN A 134 -5.81 -23.81 -14.87
CA GLN A 134 -5.96 -24.75 -13.76
C GLN A 134 -4.62 -25.32 -13.24
N ASN A 135 -3.56 -25.26 -14.05
CA ASN A 135 -2.21 -25.71 -13.66
C ASN A 135 -1.29 -24.56 -13.21
N VAL A 136 -1.54 -23.32 -13.67
CA VAL A 136 -0.73 -22.15 -13.30
C VAL A 136 -1.17 -21.59 -11.94
N SER A 137 -2.47 -21.55 -11.63
CA SER A 137 -2.94 -20.92 -10.38
C SER A 137 -2.60 -21.70 -9.11
N LEU A 138 -2.59 -23.04 -9.16
CA LEU A 138 -2.25 -23.87 -7.99
C LEU A 138 -0.75 -23.89 -7.70
N THR A 139 0.08 -23.86 -8.74
CA THR A 139 1.55 -23.91 -8.59
C THR A 139 2.10 -22.56 -8.18
N GLU A 140 1.64 -21.47 -8.80
CA GLU A 140 2.07 -20.12 -8.44
C GLU A 140 1.55 -19.72 -7.05
N ALA A 141 0.30 -20.03 -6.70
CA ALA A 141 -0.19 -19.78 -5.35
C ALA A 141 0.54 -20.63 -4.29
N ALA A 142 0.92 -21.87 -4.61
CA ALA A 142 1.73 -22.70 -3.71
C ALA A 142 3.16 -22.15 -3.56
N LEU A 143 3.76 -21.68 -4.66
CA LEU A 143 5.08 -21.03 -4.65
C LEU A 143 5.06 -19.75 -3.83
N LEU A 144 4.10 -18.86 -4.07
CA LEU A 144 3.91 -17.63 -3.30
C LEU A 144 3.69 -17.91 -1.81
N ARG A 145 2.89 -18.93 -1.47
CA ARG A 145 2.74 -19.35 -0.07
C ARG A 145 4.04 -19.90 0.53
N SER A 146 4.83 -20.61 -0.27
CA SER A 146 6.14 -21.11 0.16
C SER A 146 7.14 -19.97 0.36
N GLU A 147 7.12 -18.95 -0.51
CA GLU A 147 7.95 -17.76 -0.41
C GLU A 147 7.55 -16.89 0.78
N MET A 148 6.25 -16.64 0.99
CA MET A 148 5.76 -15.97 2.20
C MET A 148 6.20 -16.70 3.47
N SER A 149 6.07 -18.03 3.50
CA SER A 149 6.50 -18.84 4.65
C SER A 149 8.01 -18.76 4.87
N ARG A 150 8.80 -18.68 3.80
CA ARG A 150 10.25 -18.49 3.86
C ARG A 150 10.61 -17.11 4.39
N ILE A 151 9.93 -16.06 3.91
CA ILE A 151 10.14 -14.68 4.36
C ILE A 151 9.80 -14.56 5.86
N LEU A 152 8.70 -15.16 6.31
CA LEU A 152 8.33 -15.17 7.73
C LEU A 152 9.40 -15.81 8.61
N ARG A 153 9.95 -16.97 8.20
CA ARG A 153 11.07 -17.60 8.92
C ARG A 153 12.33 -16.75 8.95
N ILE A 154 12.64 -16.07 7.85
CA ILE A 154 13.79 -15.14 7.81
C ILE A 154 13.56 -13.97 8.76
N LEU A 155 12.34 -13.43 8.83
CA LEU A 155 12.00 -12.36 9.76
C LEU A 155 12.10 -12.82 11.22
N GLU A 156 11.58 -13.99 11.56
CA GLU A 156 11.71 -14.58 12.91
C GLU A 156 13.19 -14.80 13.28
N GLU A 157 14.02 -15.26 12.33
CA GLU A 157 15.45 -15.43 12.57
C GLU A 157 16.17 -14.08 12.75
N LEU A 158 15.82 -13.07 11.96
CA LEU A 158 16.37 -11.72 12.08
C LEU A 158 15.99 -11.08 13.41
N GLU A 159 14.75 -11.24 13.86
CA GLU A 159 14.27 -10.78 15.17
C GLU A 159 15.06 -11.46 16.30
N ALA A 160 15.22 -12.79 16.25
CA ALA A 160 16.01 -13.52 17.24
C ALA A 160 17.50 -13.11 17.24
N ARG A 161 18.07 -12.75 16.09
CA ARG A 161 19.44 -12.23 15.98
C ARG A 161 19.55 -10.82 16.55
N LEU A 162 18.57 -9.95 16.29
CA LEU A 162 18.50 -8.62 16.88
C LEU A 162 18.41 -8.70 18.40
N ASP A 163 17.54 -9.54 18.94
CA ASP A 163 17.41 -9.78 20.39
C ASP A 163 18.73 -10.21 21.06
N ARG A 164 19.51 -11.06 20.37
CA ARG A 164 20.84 -11.48 20.86
C ARG A 164 21.84 -10.32 20.82
N LEU A 165 21.88 -9.57 19.72
CA LEU A 165 22.75 -8.42 19.57
C LEU A 165 22.42 -7.32 20.60
N GLU A 166 21.14 -7.06 20.87
CA GLU A 166 20.72 -6.12 21.92
C GLU A 166 21.17 -6.59 23.31
N LYS A 167 21.06 -7.88 23.61
CA LYS A 167 21.56 -8.45 24.87
C LYS A 167 23.08 -8.31 24.98
N GLU A 168 23.82 -8.63 23.92
CA GLU A 168 25.27 -8.46 23.88
C GLU A 168 25.67 -6.99 24.03
N GLN A 169 24.98 -6.08 23.35
CA GLN A 169 25.21 -4.64 23.47
C GLN A 169 24.97 -4.17 24.91
N LYS A 170 23.92 -4.66 25.57
CA LYS A 170 23.62 -4.33 26.97
C LYS A 170 24.69 -4.85 27.93
N ILE A 171 25.19 -6.07 27.70
CA ILE A 171 26.29 -6.66 28.48
C ILE A 171 27.61 -5.90 28.25
N LEU A 172 27.90 -5.53 27.00
CA LEU A 172 29.08 -4.74 26.67
C LEU A 172 28.99 -3.34 27.29
N SER A 173 27.83 -2.70 27.22
CA SER A 173 27.57 -1.41 27.85
C SER A 173 27.74 -1.46 29.37
N SER A 174 27.26 -2.52 30.04
CA SER A 174 27.48 -2.70 31.47
C SER A 174 28.95 -2.94 31.81
N LYS A 175 29.65 -3.78 31.05
CA LYS A 175 31.10 -4.01 31.21
C LYS A 175 31.92 -2.74 31.00
N ILE A 176 31.58 -1.93 29.98
CA ILE A 176 32.21 -0.63 29.74
C ILE A 176 31.96 0.29 30.94
N SER A 177 30.72 0.36 31.44
CA SER A 177 30.37 1.18 32.60
C SER A 177 31.14 0.76 33.87
N GLU A 178 31.34 -0.55 34.08
CA GLU A 178 32.14 -1.08 35.18
C GLU A 178 33.62 -0.75 35.03
N LEU A 179 34.17 -0.90 33.82
CA LEU A 179 35.55 -0.54 33.50
C LEU A 179 35.80 0.97 33.64
N GLU A 180 34.85 1.81 33.22
CA GLU A 180 34.92 3.26 33.41
C GLU A 180 34.89 3.63 34.90
N LYS A 181 34.06 2.97 35.70
CA LYS A 181 34.08 3.13 37.16
C LYS A 181 35.42 2.70 37.76
N ALA A 182 35.93 1.51 37.41
CA ALA A 182 37.21 1.00 37.88
C ALA A 182 38.39 1.90 37.47
N ARG A 183 38.35 2.45 36.25
CA ARG A 183 39.30 3.45 35.75
C ARG A 183 39.22 4.75 36.55
N SER A 184 38.01 5.19 36.90
CA SER A 184 37.80 6.37 37.75
C SER A 184 38.40 6.17 39.15
N TYR A 185 38.20 5.00 39.76
CA TYR A 185 38.82 4.65 41.04
C TYR A 185 40.34 4.56 40.98
N THR A 186 40.91 3.95 39.93
CA THR A 186 42.38 3.89 39.77
C THR A 186 43.01 5.24 39.47
N ILE A 187 42.35 6.14 38.74
CA ILE A 187 42.81 7.53 38.56
C ILE A 187 42.75 8.32 39.87
N VAL A 188 41.70 8.10 40.69
CA VAL A 188 41.56 8.73 42.01
C VAL A 188 42.62 8.18 42.98
N GLU A 189 42.86 6.86 43.02
CA GLU A 189 43.93 6.25 43.81
C GLU A 189 45.32 6.72 43.36
N GLN A 190 45.59 6.82 42.06
CA GLN A 190 46.87 7.36 41.57
C GLN A 190 47.05 8.86 41.90
N LYS A 191 45.98 9.67 41.88
CA LYS A 191 46.02 11.07 42.31
C LYS A 191 46.17 11.24 43.82
N ILE A 192 45.71 10.30 44.64
CA ILE A 192 45.84 10.35 46.11
C ILE A 192 47.19 9.75 46.56
N ILE A 193 47.70 8.70 45.92
CA ILE A 193 48.94 8.03 46.31
C ILE A 193 50.19 8.79 45.84
N ASN A 194 50.12 9.50 44.69
CA ASN A 194 51.25 10.30 44.20
C ASN A 194 51.68 11.47 45.11
N PRO A 195 50.79 12.27 45.72
CA PRO A 195 51.21 13.30 46.67
C PRO A 195 51.74 12.72 48.00
N ILE A 196 51.24 11.56 48.45
CA ILE A 196 51.70 10.93 49.69
C ILE A 196 53.13 10.39 49.54
N LYS A 197 53.45 9.72 48.41
CA LYS A 197 54.82 9.26 48.16
C LYS A 197 55.82 10.39 47.91
N LYS A 198 55.38 11.56 47.44
CA LYS A 198 56.24 12.74 47.26
C LYS A 198 56.56 13.41 48.61
N SER A 199 55.56 13.59 49.48
CA SER A 199 55.77 14.10 50.85
C SER A 199 56.59 13.17 51.75
N MET A 200 56.52 11.84 51.56
CA MET A 200 57.33 10.88 52.33
C MET A 200 58.80 10.78 51.86
N LYS A 201 59.12 11.22 50.64
CA LYS A 201 60.51 11.28 50.15
C LYS A 201 61.21 12.58 50.51
N GLU A 202 60.47 13.69 50.63
CA GLU A 202 61.03 14.97 51.07
C GLU A 202 61.39 14.95 52.56
N ASN A 203 60.57 14.34 53.43
CA ASN A 203 60.85 14.27 54.88
C ASN A 203 62.01 13.32 55.29
N LYS A 204 62.53 12.47 54.40
CA LYS A 204 63.66 11.57 54.72
C LYS A 204 65.03 12.14 54.37
N ASN A 205 65.09 13.26 53.67
CA ASN A 205 66.35 13.88 53.26
C ASN A 205 66.79 15.03 54.19
N ASP A 206 66.01 15.37 55.22
CA ASP A 206 66.28 16.49 56.15
C ASP A 206 66.67 16.06 57.59
N GLU A 207 66.76 14.75 57.90
CA GLU A 207 67.17 14.27 59.24
C GLU A 207 68.49 13.47 59.24
N GLY A 208 69.48 13.90 58.45
CA GLY A 208 70.80 13.26 58.39
C GLY A 208 71.94 14.26 58.13
N VAL A 209 72.12 15.21 59.06
CA VAL A 209 73.37 15.95 59.26
C VAL A 209 74.21 15.24 60.31
#